data_AF-A0A6B3GCV9-F1
#
_entry.id   AF-A0A6B3GCV9-F1
#
_cell.length_a   1.000
_cell.length_b   1.000
_cell.length_c   1.000
_cell.angle_alpha   90.00
_cell.angle_beta   90.00
_cell.angle_gamma   90.00
#
_symmetry.space_group_name_H-M   'P 1'
#
loop_
_entity.id
_entity.type
_entity.pdbx_description
1 polymer ?
#
loop_
_entity_poly.entity_id
_entity_poly.type
_entity_poly.pdbx_seq_one_letter_code
_entity_poly.pdbx_strand_id
1 'polypeptide(L)'
;TSTGGNIDRIFRLAKYPVTAVEFAVSGTGTAELRTALATEAAEIGVDVAVVSAGLSRRAQRLVVMDVDSTLIQDEVIELFAAHAGCEDKVAEVTEQAMRGELDFEQSLHARVALLAGLDASVVDKVRTEVRLTPGARTLIRTLKRLGYQVGVVSGGFT
;
A
#
# COMPACT_ATOMS: atom_id res chain seq x y z
N THR A 1 25.36 0.19 11.81
CA THR A 1 24.88 1.32 12.62
C THR A 1 25.68 1.39 13.91
N SER A 2 25.79 2.56 14.53
CA SER A 2 26.45 2.75 15.84
C SER A 2 25.60 2.28 17.03
N THR A 3 24.45 1.65 16.79
CA THR A 3 23.43 1.28 17.79
C THR A 3 23.81 0.04 18.63
N GLY A 4 25.03 -0.48 18.51
CA GLY A 4 25.55 -1.60 19.30
C GLY A 4 24.93 -2.98 19.03
N GLY A 5 24.11 -3.11 17.98
CA GLY A 5 23.44 -4.37 17.63
C GLY A 5 24.40 -5.42 17.05
N ASN A 6 24.20 -6.68 17.42
CA ASN A 6 24.92 -7.84 16.89
C ASN A 6 24.06 -8.57 15.87
N ILE A 7 24.64 -8.96 14.72
CA ILE A 7 23.97 -9.81 13.73
C ILE A 7 24.18 -11.27 14.13
N ASP A 8 23.12 -11.93 14.58
CA ASP A 8 23.16 -13.33 15.00
C ASP A 8 23.04 -14.28 13.80
N ARG A 9 22.32 -13.87 12.75
CA ARG A 9 22.09 -14.67 11.53
C ARG A 9 21.76 -13.79 10.34
N ILE A 10 22.15 -14.26 9.16
CA ILE A 10 21.76 -13.70 7.86
C ILE A 10 21.11 -14.81 7.03
N PHE A 11 19.96 -14.55 6.43
CA PHE A 11 19.26 -15.50 5.57
C PHE A 11 18.65 -14.81 4.34
N ARG A 12 18.78 -15.42 3.16
CA ARG A 12 18.15 -14.89 1.94
C ARG A 12 16.73 -15.45 1.81
N LEU A 13 15.74 -14.57 1.87
CA LEU A 13 14.32 -14.91 1.75
C LEU A 13 13.88 -15.07 0.28
N ALA A 14 14.38 -14.21 -0.60
CA ALA A 14 13.98 -14.20 -2.01
C ALA A 14 15.12 -13.72 -2.92
N LYS A 15 15.07 -14.14 -4.19
CA LYS A 15 15.93 -13.65 -5.28
C LYS A 15 15.12 -12.88 -6.35
N TYR A 16 13.82 -13.13 -6.44
CA TYR A 16 12.90 -12.56 -7.43
C TYR A 16 11.53 -12.34 -6.78
N PRO A 17 10.78 -11.27 -7.13
CA PRO A 17 11.16 -10.19 -8.05
C PRO A 17 12.21 -9.23 -7.49
N VAL A 18 12.39 -9.24 -6.17
CA VAL A 18 13.39 -8.44 -5.45
C VAL A 18 14.28 -9.37 -4.63
N THR A 19 15.54 -9.00 -4.44
CA THR A 19 16.42 -9.70 -3.50
C THR A 19 16.04 -9.29 -2.08
N ALA A 20 15.60 -10.25 -1.28
CA ALA A 20 15.23 -10.01 0.11
C ALA A 20 16.16 -10.79 1.05
N VAL A 21 16.70 -10.10 2.05
CA VAL A 21 17.59 -10.66 3.07
C VAL A 21 17.05 -10.33 4.45
N GLU A 22 16.96 -11.34 5.31
CA GLU A 22 16.61 -11.19 6.72
C GLU A 22 17.86 -11.24 7.57
N PHE A 23 17.97 -10.29 8.50
CA PHE A 23 18.98 -10.25 9.53
C PHE A 23 18.32 -10.50 10.88
N ALA A 24 18.75 -11.53 11.60
CA ALA A 24 18.42 -11.68 13.01
C ALA A 24 19.43 -10.84 13.81
N VAL A 25 18.92 -9.88 14.59
CA VAL A 25 19.75 -8.91 15.32
C VAL A 25 19.39 -8.93 16.80
N SER A 26 20.41 -8.91 17.65
CA SER A 26 20.30 -8.82 19.11
C SER A 26 21.08 -7.62 19.65
N GLY A 27 20.88 -7.28 20.93
CA GLY A 27 21.68 -6.26 21.62
C GLY A 27 21.33 -4.80 21.33
N THR A 28 20.24 -4.52 20.60
CA THR A 28 19.79 -3.15 20.32
C THR A 28 18.25 -3.06 20.30
N GLY A 29 17.71 -1.88 20.59
CA GLY A 29 16.27 -1.63 20.61
C GLY A 29 15.68 -1.49 19.20
N THR A 30 14.48 -2.03 18.99
CA THR A 30 13.79 -1.99 17.68
C THR A 30 13.58 -0.56 17.17
N ALA A 31 13.21 0.39 18.04
CA ALA A 31 12.95 1.78 17.65
C ALA A 31 14.24 2.51 17.25
N GLU A 32 15.31 2.37 18.03
CA GLU A 32 16.62 2.96 17.75
C GLU A 32 17.19 2.43 16.43
N LEU A 33 17.15 1.10 16.25
CA LEU A 33 17.62 0.46 15.02
C LEU A 33 16.79 0.89 13.81
N ARG A 34 15.47 1.06 13.97
CA ARG A 34 14.59 1.56 12.89
C ARG A 34 14.99 2.96 12.45
N THR A 35 15.17 3.89 13.40
CA THR A 35 15.57 5.27 13.09
C THR A 35 16.91 5.31 12.39
N ALA A 36 17.90 4.59 12.92
CA ALA A 36 19.25 4.57 12.33
C ALA A 36 19.25 3.96 10.91
N LEU A 37 18.48 2.90 10.68
CA LEU A 37 18.43 2.25 9.38
C LEU A 37 17.56 2.99 8.37
N ALA A 38 16.57 3.78 8.78
CA ALA A 38 15.69 4.51 7.86
C ALA A 38 16.47 5.51 6.99
N THR A 39 17.40 6.26 7.58
CA THR A 39 18.25 7.21 6.84
C THR A 39 19.15 6.49 5.85
N GLU A 40 19.88 5.46 6.31
CA GLU A 40 20.80 4.67 5.48
C GLU A 40 20.07 3.95 4.34
N ALA A 41 18.88 3.41 4.62
CA ALA A 41 18.02 2.76 3.64
C ALA A 41 17.63 3.71 2.50
N ALA A 42 17.27 4.95 2.84
CA ALA A 42 16.92 5.98 1.86
C ALA A 42 18.14 6.39 1.01
N GLU A 43 19.32 6.55 1.63
CA GLU A 43 20.56 6.92 0.92
C GLU A 43 21.02 5.84 -0.07
N ILE A 44 20.86 4.57 0.28
CA ILE A 44 21.31 3.43 -0.53
C ILE A 44 20.22 2.97 -1.52
N GLY A 45 18.98 3.42 -1.35
CA GLY A 45 17.84 3.05 -2.21
C GLY A 45 17.36 1.61 -1.98
N VAL A 46 17.30 1.17 -0.72
CA VAL A 46 16.79 -0.14 -0.32
C VAL A 46 15.66 -0.01 0.69
N ASP A 47 14.71 -0.94 0.68
CA ASP A 47 13.66 -1.00 1.69
C ASP A 47 14.14 -1.76 2.94
N VAL A 48 13.99 -1.15 4.11
CA VAL A 48 14.33 -1.77 5.39
C VAL A 48 13.15 -1.74 6.36
N ALA A 49 12.71 -2.92 6.77
CA ALA A 49 11.67 -3.09 7.79
C ALA A 49 12.28 -3.67 9.08
N VAL A 50 12.23 -2.91 10.18
CA VAL A 50 12.68 -3.35 11.50
C VAL A 50 11.48 -3.77 12.34
N VAL A 51 11.41 -5.07 12.64
CA VAL A 51 10.32 -5.70 13.41
C VAL A 51 10.88 -6.36 14.66
N SER A 52 10.11 -6.36 15.75
CA SER A 52 10.47 -7.10 16.95
C SER A 52 10.45 -8.61 16.69
N ALA A 53 11.46 -9.31 17.20
CA ALA A 53 11.50 -10.76 17.18
C ALA A 53 10.57 -11.33 18.27
N GLY A 54 10.05 -12.55 18.05
CA GLY A 54 9.26 -13.27 19.05
C GLY A 54 8.03 -13.99 18.49
N LEU A 55 7.30 -14.65 19.38
CA LEU A 55 6.09 -15.44 19.03
C LEU A 55 4.96 -14.56 18.49
N SER A 56 4.84 -13.32 18.96
CA SER A 56 3.83 -12.36 18.52
C SER A 56 3.89 -12.10 17.00
N ARG A 57 5.09 -12.06 16.40
CA ARG A 57 5.27 -11.95 14.94
C ARG A 57 4.57 -13.10 14.18
N ARG A 58 4.51 -14.29 14.77
CA ARG A 58 3.89 -15.48 14.17
C ARG A 58 2.39 -15.59 14.46
N ALA A 59 1.84 -14.72 15.30
CA ALA A 59 0.45 -14.76 15.74
C ALA A 59 -0.49 -13.91 14.88
N GLN A 60 0.03 -13.12 13.92
CA GLN A 60 -0.80 -12.31 13.03
C GLN A 60 -1.69 -13.20 12.15
N ARG A 61 -2.98 -12.85 12.02
CA ARG A 61 -3.98 -13.62 11.26
C ARG A 61 -4.94 -12.76 10.42
N LEU A 62 -4.76 -11.44 10.43
CA LEU A 62 -5.57 -10.51 9.66
C LEU A 62 -4.65 -9.56 8.88
N VAL A 63 -4.91 -9.42 7.59
CA VAL A 63 -4.33 -8.35 6.76
C VAL A 63 -5.49 -7.53 6.21
N VAL A 64 -5.43 -6.22 6.44
CA VAL A 64 -6.34 -5.25 5.82
C VAL A 64 -5.50 -4.38 4.89
N MET A 65 -5.96 -4.21 3.66
CA MET A 65 -5.26 -3.43 2.64
C MET A 65 -6.16 -2.30 2.16
N ASP A 66 -5.53 -1.18 1.82
CA ASP A 66 -6.18 -0.20 0.96
C ASP A 66 -6.41 -0.79 -0.45
N VAL A 67 -7.29 -0.16 -1.23
CA VAL A 67 -7.63 -0.59 -2.59
C VAL A 67 -6.85 0.21 -3.61
N ASP A 68 -7.20 1.48 -3.78
CA ASP A 68 -6.62 2.37 -4.79
C ASP A 68 -5.12 2.55 -4.53
N SER A 69 -4.32 2.53 -5.60
CA SER A 69 -2.85 2.60 -5.55
C SER A 69 -2.15 1.57 -4.63
N THR A 70 -2.87 0.55 -4.15
CA THR A 70 -2.37 -0.48 -3.23
C THR A 70 -2.65 -1.88 -3.74
N LEU A 71 -3.91 -2.32 -3.69
CA LEU A 71 -4.33 -3.62 -4.22
C LEU A 71 -4.50 -3.57 -5.75
N ILE A 72 -4.91 -2.41 -6.25
CA ILE A 72 -5.00 -2.08 -7.67
C ILE A 72 -4.01 -0.96 -8.00
N GLN A 73 -3.67 -0.83 -9.28
CA GLN A 73 -2.72 0.19 -9.77
C GLN A 73 -3.38 1.53 -10.08
N ASP A 74 -4.70 1.53 -10.16
CA ASP A 74 -5.49 2.64 -10.66
C ASP A 74 -6.20 3.35 -9.50
N GLU A 75 -6.55 4.62 -9.70
CA GLU A 75 -7.50 5.35 -8.87
C GLU A 75 -8.89 5.20 -9.48
N VAL A 76 -9.80 4.47 -8.81
CA VAL A 76 -11.12 4.16 -9.38
C VAL A 76 -11.91 5.42 -9.75
N ILE A 77 -11.75 6.50 -8.98
CA ILE A 77 -12.43 7.76 -9.24
C ILE A 77 -11.95 8.45 -10.52
N GLU A 78 -10.66 8.29 -10.89
CA GLU A 78 -10.11 8.82 -12.13
C GLU A 78 -10.60 8.03 -13.34
N LEU A 79 -10.76 6.71 -13.19
CA LEU A 79 -11.39 5.88 -14.24
C LEU A 79 -12.82 6.35 -14.51
N PHE A 80 -13.62 6.64 -13.47
CA PHE A 80 -14.95 7.25 -13.68
C PHE A 80 -14.88 8.63 -14.33
N ALA A 81 -13.92 9.46 -13.93
CA ALA A 81 -13.73 10.80 -14.47
C ALA A 81 -13.39 10.77 -15.97
N ALA A 82 -12.61 9.79 -16.43
CA ALA A 82 -12.30 9.59 -17.83
C ALA A 82 -13.57 9.31 -18.66
N HIS A 83 -14.46 8.44 -18.16
CA HIS A 83 -15.76 8.17 -18.82
C HIS A 83 -16.71 9.38 -18.77
N ALA A 84 -16.57 10.26 -17.78
CA ALA A 84 -17.32 11.51 -17.67
C ALA A 84 -16.70 12.69 -18.45
N GLY A 85 -15.48 12.53 -18.99
CA GLY A 85 -14.74 13.60 -19.66
C GLY A 85 -14.28 14.72 -18.71
N CYS A 86 -14.05 14.42 -17.44
CA CYS A 86 -13.64 15.38 -16.40
C CYS A 86 -12.37 14.99 -15.64
N GLU A 87 -11.54 14.12 -16.23
CA GLU A 87 -10.27 13.62 -15.66
C GLU A 87 -9.37 14.75 -15.15
N ASP A 88 -9.11 15.78 -15.96
CA ASP A 88 -8.27 16.93 -15.58
C ASP A 88 -8.76 17.64 -14.31
N LYS A 89 -10.09 17.76 -14.14
CA LYS A 89 -10.69 18.42 -12.98
C LYS A 89 -10.59 17.56 -11.72
N VAL A 90 -10.75 16.25 -11.87
CA VAL A 90 -10.61 15.30 -10.76
C VAL A 90 -9.14 15.20 -10.33
N ALA A 91 -8.20 15.23 -11.28
CA ALA A 91 -6.76 15.29 -11.00
C ALA A 91 -6.40 16.55 -10.20
N GLU A 92 -6.89 17.73 -10.60
CA GLU A 92 -6.64 18.99 -9.89
C GLU A 92 -7.10 18.92 -8.42
N VAL A 93 -8.31 18.42 -8.17
CA VAL A 93 -8.85 18.27 -6.81
C VAL A 93 -8.08 17.21 -6.01
N THR A 94 -7.60 16.15 -6.67
CA THR A 94 -6.78 15.11 -6.04
C THR A 94 -5.43 15.66 -5.60
N GLU A 95 -4.77 16.46 -6.45
CA GLU A 95 -3.51 17.12 -6.10
C GLU A 95 -3.66 18.11 -4.93
N GLN A 96 -4.76 18.88 -4.88
CA GLN A 96 -5.04 19.78 -3.75
C GLN A 96 -5.20 18.99 -2.45
N ALA A 97 -5.88 17.84 -2.50
CA ALA A 97 -6.04 16.96 -1.34
C ALA A 97 -4.71 16.34 -0.89
N MET A 98 -3.86 15.90 -1.81
CA MET A 98 -2.52 15.37 -1.50
C MET A 98 -1.59 16.44 -0.92
N ARG A 99 -1.77 17.72 -1.29
CA ARG A 99 -1.08 18.86 -0.67
C ARG A 99 -1.62 19.21 0.74
N GLY A 100 -2.70 18.55 1.18
CA GLY A 100 -3.35 18.82 2.45
C GLY A 100 -4.20 20.10 2.46
N GLU A 101 -4.54 20.64 1.29
CA GLU A 101 -5.37 21.83 1.14
C GLU A 101 -6.87 21.53 1.33
N LEU A 102 -7.27 20.28 1.05
CA LEU A 102 -8.60 19.75 1.30
C LEU A 102 -8.50 18.56 2.25
N ASP A 103 -9.45 18.46 3.18
CA ASP A 103 -9.61 17.21 3.93
C ASP A 103 -10.17 16.09 3.02
N PHE A 104 -10.10 14.87 3.50
CA PHE A 104 -10.53 13.70 2.72
C PHE A 104 -12.00 13.78 2.29
N GLU A 105 -12.89 14.21 3.18
CA GLU A 105 -14.33 14.27 2.94
C GLU A 105 -14.66 15.34 1.90
N GLN A 106 -14.08 16.53 2.04
CA GLN A 106 -14.20 17.64 1.10
C GLN A 106 -13.70 17.25 -0.30
N SER A 107 -12.51 16.64 -0.36
CA SER A 107 -11.93 16.16 -1.61
C SER A 107 -12.81 15.11 -2.27
N LEU A 108 -13.34 14.15 -1.51
CA LEU A 108 -14.21 13.11 -2.04
C LEU A 108 -15.51 13.71 -2.59
N HIS A 109 -16.18 14.59 -1.84
CA HIS A 109 -17.40 15.26 -2.29
C HIS A 109 -17.17 16.07 -3.57
N ALA A 110 -16.08 16.83 -3.63
CA ALA A 110 -15.74 17.65 -4.80
C ALA A 110 -15.50 16.77 -6.05
N ARG A 111 -14.74 15.68 -5.92
CA ARG A 111 -14.46 14.76 -7.03
C ARG A 111 -15.72 14.01 -7.49
N VAL A 112 -16.54 13.53 -6.56
CA VAL A 112 -17.78 12.82 -6.89
C VAL A 112 -18.81 13.75 -7.54
N ALA A 113 -18.89 15.01 -7.13
CA ALA A 113 -19.78 15.99 -7.76
C ALA A 113 -19.48 16.21 -9.25
N LEU A 114 -18.21 16.08 -9.67
CA LEU A 114 -17.81 16.17 -11.08
C LEU A 114 -18.32 15.01 -11.94
N LEU A 115 -18.77 13.91 -11.32
CA LEU A 115 -19.32 12.74 -12.01
C LEU A 115 -20.85 12.84 -12.22
N ALA A 116 -21.46 13.98 -11.87
CA ALA A 116 -22.91 14.16 -11.99
C ALA A 116 -23.40 13.95 -13.43
N GLY A 117 -24.42 13.10 -13.58
CA GLY A 117 -25.01 12.75 -14.88
C GLY A 117 -24.34 11.57 -15.59
N LEU A 118 -23.28 10.99 -15.02
CA LEU A 118 -22.68 9.76 -15.53
C LEU A 118 -23.63 8.57 -15.31
N ASP A 119 -23.85 7.79 -16.35
CA ASP A 119 -24.72 6.61 -16.29
C ASP A 119 -24.08 5.49 -15.46
N ALA A 120 -24.85 4.89 -14.55
CA ALA A 120 -24.36 3.88 -13.62
C ALA A 120 -23.82 2.60 -14.31
N SER A 121 -24.18 2.33 -15.57
CA SER A 121 -23.61 1.22 -16.34
C SER A 121 -22.09 1.35 -16.56
N VAL A 122 -21.52 2.55 -16.37
CA VAL A 122 -20.07 2.77 -16.40
C VAL A 122 -19.32 1.95 -15.36
N VAL A 123 -19.95 1.59 -14.23
CA VAL A 123 -19.34 0.78 -13.16
C VAL A 123 -18.85 -0.56 -13.71
N ASP A 124 -19.62 -1.19 -14.59
CA ASP A 124 -19.22 -2.47 -15.18
C ASP A 124 -18.06 -2.31 -16.16
N LYS A 125 -17.95 -1.17 -16.85
CA LYS A 125 -16.81 -0.87 -17.71
C LYS A 125 -15.54 -0.68 -16.89
N VAL A 126 -15.59 0.20 -15.88
CA VAL A 126 -14.48 0.47 -14.97
C VAL A 126 -13.98 -0.82 -14.29
N ARG A 127 -14.88 -1.70 -13.85
CA ARG A 127 -14.52 -3.01 -13.28
C ARG A 127 -13.64 -3.87 -14.20
N THR A 128 -13.83 -3.78 -15.51
CA THR A 128 -13.02 -4.52 -16.49
C THR A 128 -11.67 -3.87 -16.80
N GLU A 129 -11.54 -2.56 -16.53
CA GLU A 129 -10.33 -1.77 -16.75
C GLU A 129 -9.35 -1.86 -15.58
N VAL A 130 -9.85 -2.12 -14.36
CA VAL A 130 -9.04 -2.21 -13.14
C VAL A 130 -7.92 -3.25 -13.25
N ARG A 131 -6.70 -2.81 -12.96
CA ARG A 131 -5.49 -3.65 -12.98
C ARG A 131 -5.02 -3.90 -11.56
N LEU A 132 -4.92 -5.17 -11.19
CA LEU A 132 -4.32 -5.55 -9.91
C LEU A 132 -2.84 -5.18 -9.87
N THR A 133 -2.37 -4.77 -8.69
CA THR A 133 -0.95 -4.55 -8.43
C THR A 133 -0.15 -5.81 -8.69
N PRO A 134 1.02 -5.74 -9.36
CA PRO A 134 1.88 -6.89 -9.56
C PRO A 134 2.16 -7.64 -8.24
N GLY A 135 1.85 -8.93 -8.22
CA GLY A 135 1.99 -9.75 -7.02
C GLY A 135 0.76 -9.81 -6.10
N ALA A 136 -0.25 -8.94 -6.26
CA ALA A 136 -1.47 -8.93 -5.43
C ALA A 136 -2.17 -10.30 -5.39
N ARG A 137 -2.36 -10.94 -6.56
CA ARG A 137 -2.94 -12.31 -6.63
C ARG A 137 -2.11 -13.33 -5.86
N THR A 138 -0.78 -13.22 -5.95
CA THR A 138 0.15 -14.11 -5.24
C THR A 138 0.12 -13.87 -3.74
N LEU A 139 0.11 -12.61 -3.31
CA LEU A 139 -0.01 -12.21 -1.91
C LEU A 139 -1.27 -12.79 -1.28
N ILE A 140 -2.45 -12.51 -1.85
CA ILE A 140 -3.74 -12.97 -1.33
C ILE A 140 -3.78 -14.51 -1.26
N ARG A 141 -3.34 -15.19 -2.34
CA ARG A 141 -3.32 -16.65 -2.37
C ARG A 141 -2.41 -17.23 -1.28
N THR A 142 -1.24 -16.64 -1.05
CA THR A 142 -0.30 -17.09 -0.01
C THR A 142 -0.85 -16.83 1.38
N LEU A 143 -1.40 -15.63 1.65
CA LEU A 143 -2.02 -15.28 2.93
C LEU A 143 -3.17 -16.23 3.27
N LYS A 144 -4.06 -16.52 2.32
CA LYS A 144 -5.16 -17.49 2.51
C LYS A 144 -4.65 -18.89 2.86
N ARG A 145 -3.60 -19.37 2.19
CA ARG A 145 -2.97 -20.67 2.50
C ARG A 145 -2.36 -20.73 3.89
N LEU A 146 -1.88 -19.60 4.40
CA LEU A 146 -1.33 -19.46 5.75
C LEU A 146 -2.43 -19.24 6.82
N GLY A 147 -3.71 -19.26 6.44
CA GLY A 147 -4.84 -19.11 7.36
C GLY A 147 -5.15 -17.67 7.75
N TYR A 148 -4.67 -16.68 6.98
CA TYR A 148 -5.03 -15.29 7.20
C TYR A 148 -6.43 -14.97 6.67
N GLN A 149 -7.15 -14.13 7.41
CA GLN A 149 -8.24 -13.34 6.88
C GLN A 149 -7.68 -12.14 6.13
N VAL A 150 -8.25 -11.84 4.96
CA VAL A 150 -7.85 -10.71 4.13
C VAL A 150 -9.07 -9.84 3.89
N GLY A 151 -8.99 -8.57 4.27
CA GLY A 151 -10.01 -7.56 4.04
C GLY A 151 -9.46 -6.37 3.27
N VAL A 152 -10.36 -5.56 2.72
CA VAL A 152 -10.03 -4.26 2.13
C VAL A 152 -10.81 -3.16 2.83
N VAL A 153 -10.21 -1.99 2.96
CA VAL A 153 -10.86 -0.76 3.40
C VAL A 153 -10.51 0.29 2.38
N SER A 154 -11.51 0.94 1.79
CA SER A 154 -11.32 1.94 0.75
C SER A 154 -12.29 3.08 0.97
N GLY A 155 -11.86 4.28 0.55
CA GLY A 155 -12.71 5.46 0.42
C GLY A 155 -13.53 5.50 -0.88
N GLY A 156 -13.41 4.46 -1.71
CA GLY A 156 -14.06 4.34 -3.01
C GLY A 156 -15.52 3.89 -2.92
N PHE A 157 -15.98 3.25 -3.99
CA PHE A 157 -17.39 3.03 -4.27
C PHE A 157 -17.83 1.58 -3.99
N THR A 158 -19.07 1.39 -3.53
CA THR A 158 -19.70 0.07 -3.27
C THR A 158 -20.67 -0.36 -4.36
#